data_AF-A0A9X3J3H7-F1
#
_entry.id   AF-A0A9X3J3H7-F1
#
_cell.length_a   1.000
_cell.length_b   1.000
_cell.length_c   1.000
_cell.angle_alpha   90.00
_cell.angle_beta   90.00
_cell.angle_gamma   90.00
#
_symmetry.space_group_name_H-M   'P 1'
#
loop_
_entity.id
_entity.type
_entity.pdbx_description
1 polymer ?
#
loop_
_entity_poly.entity_id
_entity_poly.type
_entity_poly.pdbx_seq_one_letter_code
_entity_poly.pdbx_strand_id
1 'polypeptide(L)'
;MPACGWASTVELGGSCTGTLVHPQVVIYAAHCGASYSKIYFGEKYTTPAKTVTPQWCKVYPGGQPGSGNDFAVCKLSTPVNDVPIVPILMGCETSNLQAGKSVTLVGFGNADNGPYGVKRQVTTTINGFQGDEISIGGNGKDTCQGDSGGPAFIKLADGTWRVFGITSYGGACGSGGMYSMMHKGISWFEQQTALDLTPCHNADGTWNPGAGCYNFQTNPGSVNDTWTGGCNAGAPSGAYSQTCGAPYQGGGDPPPVDPPPSDAPCTGCTEYGGTLSGAGDSDQHPNGSYYQSTTSGAHEGYLVGPAGTDFDLYLYKHNGTSWVMVAKAETASTNETIKYNGTAGYYAWLVQSYSGSGAYKFYNKKPN
;
A
#
# COMPACT_ATOMS: atom_id res chain seq x y z
N MET A 1 -11.70 -9.39 -24.32
CA MET A 1 -12.01 -9.92 -22.97
C MET A 1 -13.50 -9.75 -22.71
N PRO A 2 -14.12 -10.57 -21.84
CA PRO A 2 -15.50 -10.33 -21.42
C PRO A 2 -15.61 -9.00 -20.66
N ALA A 3 -16.82 -8.42 -20.64
CA ALA A 3 -17.09 -7.21 -19.87
C ALA A 3 -16.79 -7.45 -18.38
N CYS A 4 -16.14 -6.49 -17.71
CA CYS A 4 -15.66 -6.60 -16.33
C CYS A 4 -14.54 -7.63 -16.10
N GLY A 5 -14.01 -8.29 -17.14
CA GLY A 5 -12.82 -9.14 -17.01
C GLY A 5 -11.63 -8.32 -16.50
N TRP A 6 -11.08 -8.71 -15.35
CA TRP A 6 -10.02 -8.00 -14.63
C TRP A 6 -10.37 -6.52 -14.43
N ALA A 7 -11.51 -6.26 -13.80
CA ALA A 7 -12.05 -4.91 -13.63
C ALA A 7 -11.09 -3.95 -12.87
N SER A 8 -10.24 -4.48 -12.00
CA SER A 8 -9.22 -3.71 -11.27
C SER A 8 -8.02 -3.29 -12.14
N THR A 9 -7.82 -3.86 -13.32
CA THR A 9 -6.77 -3.42 -14.26
C THR A 9 -7.23 -2.18 -15.02
N VAL A 10 -6.47 -1.09 -14.89
CA VAL A 10 -6.81 0.24 -15.39
C VAL A 10 -5.78 0.76 -16.38
N GLU A 11 -6.18 1.71 -17.21
CA GLU A 11 -5.29 2.43 -18.12
C GLU A 11 -4.97 3.82 -17.56
N LEU A 12 -3.71 4.22 -17.71
CA LEU A 12 -3.14 5.47 -17.22
C LEU A 12 -2.85 6.41 -18.39
N GLY A 13 -3.75 7.38 -18.58
CA GLY A 13 -3.47 8.59 -19.38
C GLY A 13 -3.07 8.39 -20.85
N GLY A 14 -3.34 7.24 -21.46
CA GLY A 14 -2.94 6.94 -22.84
C GLY A 14 -1.57 6.29 -23.00
N SER A 15 -0.87 5.91 -21.93
CA SER A 15 0.54 5.45 -22.02
C SER A 15 0.93 4.22 -21.21
N CYS A 16 0.31 3.99 -20.05
CA CYS A 16 0.66 2.89 -19.15
C CYS A 16 -0.58 2.14 -18.65
N THR A 17 -0.34 1.00 -18.01
CA THR A 17 -1.34 0.20 -17.30
C THR A 17 -1.10 0.34 -15.79
N GLY A 18 -2.15 0.21 -14.98
CA GLY A 18 -2.05 0.15 -13.52
C GLY A 18 -3.09 -0.80 -12.91
N THR A 19 -3.10 -0.88 -11.58
CA THR A 19 -4.03 -1.74 -10.84
C THR A 19 -4.68 -1.02 -9.67
N LEU A 20 -6.01 -1.02 -9.61
CA LEU A 20 -6.78 -0.65 -8.43
C LEU A 20 -6.62 -1.73 -7.36
N VAL A 21 -5.96 -1.40 -6.25
CA VAL A 21 -5.65 -2.32 -5.13
C VAL A 21 -6.39 -1.98 -3.84
N HIS A 22 -6.97 -0.79 -3.77
CA HIS A 22 -7.88 -0.31 -2.73
C HIS A 22 -8.88 0.65 -3.43
N PRO A 23 -10.11 0.88 -2.94
CA PRO A 23 -11.08 1.75 -3.60
C PRO A 23 -10.55 3.15 -3.98
N GLN A 24 -9.49 3.61 -3.32
CA GLN A 24 -8.83 4.90 -3.59
C GLN A 24 -7.37 4.79 -4.03
N VAL A 25 -6.83 3.61 -4.31
CA VAL A 25 -5.39 3.47 -4.60
C VAL A 25 -5.16 2.65 -5.87
N VAL A 26 -4.43 3.26 -6.79
CA VAL A 26 -3.91 2.60 -8.00
C VAL A 26 -2.40 2.50 -7.90
N ILE A 27 -1.86 1.29 -8.02
CA ILE A 27 -0.41 1.02 -8.06
C ILE A 27 0.01 0.76 -9.52
N TYR A 28 1.18 1.27 -9.89
CA TYR A 28 1.77 1.13 -11.23
C TYR A 28 3.30 1.33 -11.18
N ALA A 29 3.97 1.45 -12.34
CA ALA A 29 5.42 1.58 -12.44
C ALA A 29 5.93 3.02 -12.30
N ALA A 30 7.08 3.22 -11.65
CA ALA A 30 7.69 4.55 -11.48
C ALA A 30 8.12 5.20 -12.79
N HIS A 31 8.64 4.42 -13.74
CA HIS A 31 9.11 4.94 -15.04
C HIS A 31 7.99 5.52 -15.90
N CYS A 32 6.72 5.23 -15.59
CA CYS A 32 5.56 5.85 -16.22
C CYS A 32 5.36 7.32 -15.79
N GLY A 33 6.00 7.75 -14.70
CA GLY A 33 5.92 9.11 -14.18
C GLY A 33 4.71 9.38 -13.28
N ALA A 34 4.56 10.62 -12.81
CA ALA A 34 3.55 11.03 -11.83
C ALA A 34 2.44 11.94 -12.41
N SER A 35 2.53 12.31 -13.69
CA SER A 35 1.69 13.37 -14.28
C SER A 35 0.42 12.82 -14.92
N TYR A 36 -0.42 12.15 -14.13
CA TYR A 36 -1.72 11.65 -14.58
C TYR A 36 -2.86 12.53 -14.10
N SER A 37 -3.78 12.85 -15.02
CA SER A 37 -5.03 13.58 -14.71
C SER A 37 -6.28 12.72 -14.87
N LYS A 38 -6.15 11.54 -15.49
CA LYS A 38 -7.25 10.60 -15.75
C LYS A 38 -6.76 9.16 -15.66
N ILE A 39 -7.59 8.32 -15.04
CA ILE A 39 -7.44 6.87 -14.96
C ILE A 39 -8.70 6.27 -15.56
N TYR A 40 -8.52 5.34 -16.50
CA TYR A 40 -9.63 4.77 -17.25
C TYR A 40 -9.87 3.32 -16.86
N PHE A 41 -11.12 3.04 -16.54
CA PHE A 41 -11.66 1.71 -16.30
C PHE A 41 -12.46 1.29 -17.53
N GLY A 42 -12.46 -0.01 -17.83
CA GLY A 42 -13.15 -0.56 -19.01
C GLY A 42 -12.29 -1.53 -19.79
N GLU A 43 -12.84 -2.03 -20.88
CA GLU A 43 -12.17 -2.93 -21.82
C GLU A 43 -11.34 -2.17 -22.85
N LYS A 44 -11.61 -0.87 -23.04
CA LYS A 44 -10.91 -0.03 -24.02
C LYS A 44 -10.76 1.39 -23.51
N TYR A 45 -9.54 1.92 -23.52
CA TYR A 45 -9.26 3.25 -22.96
C TYR A 45 -9.88 4.41 -23.77
N THR A 46 -10.07 4.25 -25.09
CA THR A 46 -10.68 5.28 -25.94
C THR A 46 -12.18 5.45 -25.71
N THR A 47 -12.83 4.41 -25.17
CA THR A 47 -14.26 4.38 -24.85
C THR A 47 -14.41 3.77 -23.46
N PRO A 48 -13.88 4.47 -22.43
CA PRO A 48 -13.77 3.92 -21.10
C PRO A 48 -15.18 3.79 -20.49
N ALA A 49 -15.39 2.73 -19.72
CA ALA A 49 -16.63 2.55 -18.98
C ALA A 49 -16.74 3.53 -17.80
N LYS A 50 -15.60 3.89 -17.20
CA LYS A 50 -15.50 4.90 -16.14
C LYS A 50 -14.18 5.64 -16.25
N THR A 51 -14.20 6.95 -15.99
CA THR A 51 -13.00 7.78 -15.89
C THR A 51 -12.94 8.37 -14.49
N VAL A 52 -11.79 8.23 -13.82
CA VAL A 52 -11.56 8.76 -12.47
C VAL A 52 -10.35 9.67 -12.48
N THR A 53 -10.41 10.74 -11.70
CA THR A 53 -9.31 11.69 -11.53
C THR A 53 -8.49 11.29 -10.30
N PRO A 54 -7.16 11.15 -10.41
CA PRO A 54 -6.29 11.04 -9.25
C PRO A 54 -6.22 12.39 -8.51
N GLN A 55 -6.22 12.34 -7.18
CA GLN A 55 -5.92 13.50 -6.32
C GLN A 55 -4.45 13.89 -6.49
N TRP A 56 -3.58 12.89 -6.52
CA TRP A 56 -2.16 13.00 -6.77
C TRP A 56 -1.60 11.64 -7.16
N CYS A 57 -0.44 11.65 -7.82
CA CYS A 57 0.38 10.46 -8.03
C CYS A 57 1.81 10.74 -7.57
N LYS A 58 2.49 9.70 -7.09
CA LYS A 58 3.87 9.75 -6.61
C LYS A 58 4.66 8.57 -7.18
N VAL A 59 5.91 8.82 -7.49
CA VAL A 59 6.90 7.80 -7.87
C VAL A 59 7.83 7.53 -6.70
N TYR A 60 8.26 6.29 -6.55
CA TYR A 60 9.23 5.90 -5.53
C TYR A 60 10.58 6.59 -5.82
N PRO A 61 11.21 7.24 -4.82
CA PRO A 61 12.49 7.90 -5.02
C PRO A 61 13.56 6.93 -5.56
N GLY A 62 14.08 7.21 -6.76
CA GLY A 62 15.08 6.36 -7.43
C GLY A 62 14.51 5.09 -8.09
N GLY A 63 13.20 4.84 -7.98
CA GLY A 63 12.55 3.70 -8.63
C GLY A 63 12.57 3.86 -10.14
N GLN A 64 13.16 2.88 -10.84
CA GLN A 64 13.35 2.83 -12.29
C GLN A 64 13.47 1.37 -12.77
N PRO A 65 13.43 1.07 -14.08
CA PRO A 65 13.66 -0.28 -14.57
C PRO A 65 14.96 -0.91 -14.06
N GLY A 66 14.87 -2.13 -13.52
CA GLY A 66 16.03 -2.89 -13.00
C GLY A 66 16.48 -2.50 -11.59
N SER A 67 15.76 -1.58 -10.93
CA SER A 67 16.08 -1.15 -9.56
C SER A 67 15.51 -2.06 -8.47
N GLY A 68 14.58 -2.96 -8.81
CA GLY A 68 13.81 -3.72 -7.82
C GLY A 68 12.63 -2.96 -7.19
N ASN A 69 12.56 -1.65 -7.38
CA ASN A 69 11.57 -0.77 -6.77
C ASN A 69 10.99 0.24 -7.76
N ASP A 70 10.69 -0.20 -8.99
CA ASP A 70 9.98 0.58 -10.01
C ASP A 70 8.49 0.77 -9.63
N PHE A 71 8.27 1.48 -8.53
CA PHE A 71 6.98 1.61 -7.85
C PHE A 71 6.42 3.02 -7.98
N ALA A 72 5.14 3.11 -8.31
CA ALA A 72 4.38 4.34 -8.23
C ALA A 72 2.96 4.09 -7.74
N VAL A 73 2.35 5.14 -7.23
CA VAL A 73 1.01 5.08 -6.64
C VAL A 73 0.25 6.37 -6.93
N CYS A 74 -1.03 6.24 -7.27
CA CYS A 74 -1.98 7.32 -7.32
C CYS A 74 -3.02 7.14 -6.21
N LYS A 75 -3.32 8.21 -5.46
CA LYS A 75 -4.51 8.29 -4.61
C LYS A 75 -5.64 8.93 -5.40
N LEU A 76 -6.79 8.27 -5.48
CA LEU A 76 -7.95 8.74 -6.23
C LEU A 76 -8.72 9.82 -5.46
N SER A 77 -9.20 10.84 -6.17
CA SER A 77 -9.99 11.92 -5.56
C SER A 77 -11.31 11.43 -4.94
N THR A 78 -11.87 10.34 -5.48
CA THR A 78 -13.10 9.72 -5.00
C THR A 78 -12.94 8.20 -4.94
N PRO A 79 -13.40 7.51 -3.88
CA PRO A 79 -13.45 6.05 -3.83
C PRO A 79 -14.25 5.43 -4.97
N VAL A 80 -13.71 4.34 -5.54
CA VAL A 80 -14.33 3.45 -6.52
C VAL A 80 -14.77 2.18 -5.79
N ASN A 81 -15.97 2.21 -5.22
CA ASN A 81 -16.51 1.12 -4.39
C ASN A 81 -17.24 0.04 -5.22
N ASP A 82 -17.50 0.32 -6.49
CA ASP A 82 -18.27 -0.50 -7.42
C ASP A 82 -17.36 -1.25 -8.42
N VAL A 83 -16.10 -1.47 -8.05
CA VAL A 83 -15.16 -2.30 -8.82
C VAL A 83 -14.55 -3.33 -7.87
N PRO A 84 -14.68 -4.64 -8.15
CA PRO A 84 -14.06 -5.65 -7.32
C PRO A 84 -12.54 -5.58 -7.43
N ILE A 85 -11.88 -5.72 -6.29
CA ILE A 85 -10.42 -5.65 -6.17
C ILE A 85 -9.87 -7.06 -5.99
N VAL A 86 -8.69 -7.29 -6.56
CA VAL A 86 -7.87 -8.47 -6.27
C VAL A 86 -6.81 -8.02 -5.26
N PRO A 87 -6.78 -8.55 -4.03
CA PRO A 87 -5.89 -8.05 -2.98
C PRO A 87 -4.42 -8.34 -3.31
N ILE A 88 -3.53 -7.53 -2.72
CA ILE A 88 -2.09 -7.70 -2.90
C ILE A 88 -1.62 -8.98 -2.18
N LEU A 89 -0.81 -9.77 -2.88
CA LEU A 89 -0.12 -10.92 -2.32
C LEU A 89 0.90 -10.44 -1.28
N MET A 90 0.80 -10.91 -0.03
CA MET A 90 1.64 -10.42 1.07
C MET A 90 2.05 -11.55 2.02
N GLY A 91 3.10 -11.30 2.82
CA GLY A 91 3.48 -12.16 3.93
C GLY A 91 3.73 -13.60 3.53
N CYS A 92 3.08 -14.55 4.21
CA CYS A 92 3.27 -15.97 3.94
C CYS A 92 2.87 -16.37 2.50
N GLU A 93 1.95 -15.61 1.87
CA GLU A 93 1.45 -15.90 0.53
C GLU A 93 2.55 -15.74 -0.53
N THR A 94 3.60 -14.97 -0.23
CA THR A 94 4.78 -14.80 -1.11
C THR A 94 5.49 -16.11 -1.42
N SER A 95 5.38 -17.11 -0.55
CA SER A 95 5.91 -18.46 -0.79
C SER A 95 5.29 -19.16 -2.01
N ASN A 96 4.15 -18.68 -2.52
CA ASN A 96 3.52 -19.18 -3.75
C ASN A 96 4.24 -18.70 -5.02
N LEU A 97 5.08 -17.67 -4.94
CA LEU A 97 5.88 -17.20 -6.06
C LEU A 97 7.07 -18.14 -6.26
N GLN A 98 6.96 -19.05 -7.23
CA GLN A 98 7.98 -20.04 -7.54
C GLN A 98 8.11 -20.18 -9.07
N ALA A 99 9.32 -20.51 -9.55
CA ALA A 99 9.53 -20.81 -10.96
C ALA A 99 8.59 -21.92 -11.44
N GLY A 100 8.06 -21.77 -12.65
CA GLY A 100 7.06 -22.66 -13.26
C GLY A 100 5.62 -22.43 -12.80
N LYS A 101 5.35 -21.60 -11.78
CA LYS A 101 3.98 -21.30 -11.37
C LYS A 101 3.27 -20.48 -12.43
N SER A 102 2.03 -20.88 -12.71
CA SER A 102 1.15 -20.18 -13.66
C SER A 102 0.68 -18.85 -13.09
N VAL A 103 0.78 -17.80 -13.90
CA VAL A 103 0.37 -16.44 -13.57
C VAL A 103 -0.37 -15.82 -14.76
N THR A 104 -1.21 -14.82 -14.50
CA THR A 104 -1.94 -14.09 -15.52
C THR A 104 -1.48 -12.64 -15.56
N LEU A 105 -1.06 -12.22 -16.75
CA LEU A 105 -0.66 -10.85 -17.06
C LEU A 105 -1.84 -10.16 -17.71
N VAL A 106 -2.11 -8.91 -17.33
CA VAL A 106 -3.23 -8.14 -17.87
C VAL A 106 -2.78 -6.71 -18.13
N GLY A 107 -3.19 -6.14 -19.26
CA GLY A 107 -2.92 -4.75 -19.56
C GLY A 107 -3.50 -4.27 -20.88
N PHE A 108 -3.14 -3.03 -21.24
CA PHE A 108 -3.63 -2.32 -22.42
C PHE A 108 -2.57 -2.19 -23.52
N GLY A 109 -1.42 -2.86 -23.37
CA GLY A 109 -0.30 -2.80 -24.30
C GLY A 109 -0.62 -3.29 -25.72
N ASN A 110 0.37 -3.10 -26.59
CA ASN A 110 0.34 -3.64 -27.94
C ASN A 110 0.27 -5.17 -27.92
N ALA A 111 -0.34 -5.76 -28.95
CA ALA A 111 -0.36 -7.20 -29.14
C ALA A 111 -0.30 -7.55 -30.63
N ASP A 112 0.07 -8.78 -30.95
CA ASP A 112 0.08 -9.29 -32.34
C ASP A 112 -1.27 -9.09 -33.05
N ASN A 113 -2.36 -9.09 -32.29
CA ASN A 113 -3.72 -8.96 -32.78
C ASN A 113 -4.35 -7.58 -32.58
N GLY A 114 -3.56 -6.54 -32.30
CA GLY A 114 -4.06 -5.16 -32.38
C GLY A 114 -3.27 -4.13 -31.57
N PRO A 115 -3.62 -2.85 -31.74
CA PRO A 115 -2.88 -1.77 -31.12
C PRO A 115 -3.09 -1.73 -29.60
N TYR A 116 -2.28 -0.89 -28.98
CA TYR A 116 -2.47 -0.32 -27.66
C TYR A 116 -3.93 0.12 -27.40
N GLY A 117 -4.33 0.03 -26.14
CA GLY A 117 -5.55 0.62 -25.63
C GLY A 117 -6.74 -0.33 -25.52
N VAL A 118 -6.57 -1.59 -25.92
CA VAL A 118 -7.57 -2.65 -25.69
C VAL A 118 -7.05 -3.57 -24.61
N LYS A 119 -7.85 -3.77 -23.55
CA LYS A 119 -7.47 -4.61 -22.43
C LYS A 119 -7.39 -6.07 -22.88
N ARG A 120 -6.25 -6.71 -22.63
CA ARG A 120 -5.97 -8.12 -22.95
C ARG A 120 -5.42 -8.83 -21.72
N GLN A 121 -5.43 -10.16 -21.78
CA GLN A 121 -4.80 -11.02 -20.78
C GLN A 121 -3.98 -12.11 -21.48
N VAL A 122 -2.96 -12.60 -20.80
CA VAL A 122 -2.25 -13.82 -21.18
C VAL A 122 -1.87 -14.61 -19.93
N THR A 123 -2.03 -15.93 -19.99
CA THR A 123 -1.54 -16.83 -18.94
C THR A 123 -0.20 -17.43 -19.35
N THR A 124 0.78 -17.29 -18.48
CA THR A 124 2.17 -17.74 -18.68
C THR A 124 2.78 -18.18 -17.34
N THR A 125 4.10 -18.36 -17.26
CA THR A 125 4.78 -18.85 -16.06
C THR A 125 5.82 -17.87 -15.53
N ILE A 126 6.07 -17.95 -14.22
CA ILE A 126 7.25 -17.36 -13.59
C ILE A 126 8.49 -18.15 -14.06
N ASN A 127 9.51 -17.44 -14.55
CA ASN A 127 10.79 -18.04 -14.95
C ASN A 127 11.75 -18.15 -13.78
N GLY A 128 11.73 -17.17 -12.87
CA GLY A 128 12.61 -17.12 -11.70
C GLY A 128 12.72 -15.70 -11.14
N PHE A 129 13.66 -15.52 -10.21
CA PHE A 129 13.93 -14.25 -9.56
C PHE A 129 15.27 -13.70 -10.00
N GLN A 130 15.38 -12.38 -10.13
CA GLN A 130 16.64 -11.68 -10.35
C GLN A 130 16.71 -10.52 -9.37
N GLY A 131 17.50 -10.67 -8.30
CA GLY A 131 17.51 -9.73 -7.19
C GLY A 131 16.12 -9.58 -6.57
N ASP A 132 15.63 -8.35 -6.52
CA ASP A 132 14.32 -7.98 -5.97
C ASP A 132 13.19 -7.96 -7.01
N GLU A 133 13.43 -8.54 -8.17
CA GLU A 133 12.48 -8.60 -9.29
C GLU A 133 12.18 -10.05 -9.68
N ILE A 134 11.06 -10.23 -10.38
CA ILE A 134 10.60 -11.53 -10.86
C ILE A 134 10.51 -11.52 -12.38
N SER A 135 11.07 -12.54 -13.01
CA SER A 135 11.01 -12.77 -14.45
C SER A 135 9.78 -13.61 -14.77
N ILE A 136 8.95 -13.13 -15.71
CA ILE A 136 7.70 -13.78 -16.12
C ILE A 136 7.59 -13.74 -17.64
N GLY A 137 7.02 -14.79 -18.23
CA GLY A 137 6.66 -14.78 -19.63
C GLY A 137 7.75 -15.28 -20.57
N GLY A 138 7.57 -14.99 -21.86
CA GLY A 138 8.42 -15.50 -22.94
C GLY A 138 7.66 -16.47 -23.86
N ASN A 139 8.35 -16.96 -24.89
CA ASN A 139 7.78 -17.86 -25.91
C ASN A 139 6.47 -17.31 -26.54
N GLY A 140 6.43 -15.99 -26.82
CA GLY A 140 5.27 -15.32 -27.40
C GLY A 140 4.13 -15.04 -26.42
N LYS A 141 4.28 -15.36 -25.13
CA LYS A 141 3.29 -15.05 -24.07
C LYS A 141 3.90 -14.12 -23.05
N ASP A 142 3.66 -12.83 -23.22
CA ASP A 142 4.37 -11.78 -22.51
C ASP A 142 3.57 -10.48 -22.46
N THR A 143 3.98 -9.55 -21.60
CA THR A 143 3.65 -8.13 -21.70
C THR A 143 4.38 -7.47 -22.87
N CYS A 144 3.88 -6.33 -23.33
CA CYS A 144 4.47 -5.59 -24.45
C CYS A 144 4.45 -4.07 -24.17
N GLN A 145 4.88 -3.25 -25.14
CA GLN A 145 4.89 -1.80 -24.96
C GLN A 145 3.48 -1.29 -24.62
N GLY A 146 3.39 -0.51 -23.53
CA GLY A 146 2.14 0.00 -22.97
C GLY A 146 1.55 -0.83 -21.82
N ASP A 147 2.03 -2.05 -21.59
CA ASP A 147 1.67 -2.82 -20.39
C ASP A 147 2.45 -2.42 -19.15
N SER A 148 3.43 -1.52 -19.27
CA SER A 148 4.19 -0.94 -18.16
C SER A 148 3.29 -0.49 -17.03
N GLY A 149 3.61 -0.89 -15.80
CA GLY A 149 2.83 -0.68 -14.58
C GLY A 149 1.69 -1.67 -14.38
N GLY A 150 1.38 -2.50 -15.38
CA GLY A 150 0.28 -3.46 -15.32
C GLY A 150 0.51 -4.61 -14.34
N PRO A 151 -0.58 -5.26 -13.91
CA PRO A 151 -0.52 -6.34 -12.93
C PRO A 151 -0.05 -7.68 -13.49
N ALA A 152 0.69 -8.40 -12.65
CA ALA A 152 0.73 -9.86 -12.68
C ALA A 152 -0.11 -10.43 -11.53
N PHE A 153 -0.99 -11.37 -11.85
CA PHE A 153 -1.88 -12.06 -10.92
C PHE A 153 -1.51 -13.52 -10.75
N ILE A 154 -1.73 -14.07 -9.55
CA ILE A 154 -1.57 -15.49 -9.25
C ILE A 154 -2.83 -16.03 -8.58
N LYS A 155 -3.19 -17.27 -8.90
CA LYS A 155 -4.27 -18.01 -8.23
C LYS A 155 -3.67 -18.88 -7.13
N LEU A 156 -4.14 -18.73 -5.90
CA LEU A 156 -3.73 -19.53 -4.75
C LEU A 156 -4.45 -20.89 -4.74
N ALA A 157 -4.00 -21.80 -3.88
CA ALA A 157 -4.55 -23.14 -3.75
C ALA A 157 -6.01 -23.15 -3.28
N ASP A 158 -6.43 -22.15 -2.51
CA ASP A 158 -7.84 -21.96 -2.07
C ASP A 158 -8.75 -21.44 -3.20
N GLY A 159 -8.19 -21.18 -4.39
CA GLY A 159 -8.90 -20.69 -5.56
C GLY A 159 -9.07 -19.17 -5.62
N THR A 160 -8.65 -18.44 -4.60
CA THR A 160 -8.65 -16.98 -4.60
C THR A 160 -7.46 -16.42 -5.36
N TRP A 161 -7.61 -15.19 -5.87
CA TRP A 161 -6.56 -14.52 -6.62
C TRP A 161 -5.84 -13.47 -5.79
N ARG A 162 -4.58 -13.23 -6.11
CA ARG A 162 -3.78 -12.10 -5.64
C ARG A 162 -3.12 -11.37 -6.80
N VAL A 163 -2.93 -10.06 -6.66
CA VAL A 163 -2.00 -9.29 -7.50
C VAL A 163 -0.64 -9.24 -6.81
N PHE A 164 0.45 -9.36 -7.55
CA PHE A 164 1.79 -9.38 -6.94
C PHE A 164 2.85 -8.62 -7.73
N GLY A 165 2.75 -8.56 -9.05
CA GLY A 165 3.78 -7.98 -9.91
C GLY A 165 3.33 -6.67 -10.55
N ILE A 166 4.29 -5.78 -10.77
CA ILE A 166 4.17 -4.53 -11.54
C ILE A 166 5.08 -4.69 -12.76
N THR A 167 4.52 -4.69 -13.97
CA THR A 167 5.29 -4.76 -15.22
C THR A 167 6.29 -3.60 -15.28
N SER A 168 7.59 -3.88 -15.30
CA SER A 168 8.62 -2.84 -15.27
C SER A 168 9.33 -2.72 -16.62
N TYR A 169 10.04 -3.76 -17.06
CA TYR A 169 10.79 -3.74 -18.31
C TYR A 169 10.91 -5.12 -18.93
N GLY A 170 11.44 -5.19 -20.14
CA GLY A 170 11.65 -6.44 -20.85
C GLY A 170 12.39 -6.22 -22.16
N GLY A 171 12.61 -7.30 -22.89
CA GLY A 171 13.20 -7.26 -24.22
C GLY A 171 12.16 -6.94 -25.31
N ALA A 172 12.34 -7.57 -26.47
CA ALA A 172 11.28 -7.58 -27.48
C ALA A 172 10.03 -8.30 -26.93
N CYS A 173 8.84 -7.87 -27.35
CA CYS A 173 7.60 -8.51 -26.91
C CYS A 173 7.63 -10.01 -27.20
N GLY A 174 7.22 -10.82 -26.22
CA GLY A 174 7.23 -12.27 -26.34
C GLY A 174 8.54 -12.92 -25.87
N SER A 175 9.54 -12.15 -25.43
CA SER A 175 10.80 -12.67 -24.87
C SER A 175 10.80 -12.81 -23.35
N GLY A 176 9.78 -12.27 -22.68
CA GLY A 176 9.66 -12.24 -21.22
C GLY A 176 9.94 -10.85 -20.67
N GLY A 177 9.37 -10.58 -19.50
CA GLY A 177 9.49 -9.31 -18.79
C GLY A 177 9.99 -9.49 -17.35
N MET A 178 10.41 -8.38 -16.78
CA MET A 178 10.81 -8.20 -15.40
C MET A 178 9.78 -7.34 -14.68
N TYR A 179 9.45 -7.76 -13.47
CA TYR A 179 8.37 -7.17 -12.69
C TYR A 179 8.90 -6.84 -11.30
N SER A 180 8.62 -5.62 -10.84
CA SER A 180 8.83 -5.29 -9.42
C SER A 180 7.70 -5.89 -8.60
N MET A 181 8.00 -6.35 -7.38
CA MET A 181 7.03 -7.09 -6.57
C MET A 181 6.33 -6.14 -5.57
N MET A 182 4.99 -6.03 -5.65
CA MET A 182 4.19 -5.10 -4.85
C MET A 182 4.41 -5.25 -3.35
N HIS A 183 4.57 -6.48 -2.84
CA HIS A 183 4.80 -6.74 -1.42
C HIS A 183 6.04 -6.03 -0.86
N LYS A 184 7.06 -5.78 -1.70
CA LYS A 184 8.27 -5.05 -1.29
C LYS A 184 8.06 -3.53 -1.16
N GLY A 185 6.99 -3.01 -1.77
CA GLY A 185 6.66 -1.58 -1.75
C GLY A 185 5.57 -1.20 -0.75
N ILE A 186 4.93 -2.15 -0.06
CA ILE A 186 3.75 -1.92 0.80
C ILE A 186 3.99 -0.81 1.81
N SER A 187 5.09 -0.86 2.57
CA SER A 187 5.39 0.15 3.59
C SER A 187 5.44 1.57 3.01
N TRP A 188 5.98 1.73 1.79
CA TRP A 188 5.98 3.01 1.11
C TRP A 188 4.60 3.40 0.58
N PHE A 189 3.87 2.48 -0.05
CA PHE A 189 2.52 2.75 -0.56
C PHE A 189 1.56 3.19 0.55
N GLU A 190 1.56 2.50 1.69
CA GLU A 190 0.73 2.82 2.84
C GLU A 190 1.15 4.13 3.48
N GLN A 191 2.46 4.38 3.66
CA GLN A 191 2.97 5.68 4.12
C GLN A 191 2.52 6.84 3.22
N GLN A 192 2.54 6.66 1.89
CA GLN A 192 2.12 7.73 0.98
C GLN A 192 0.61 7.96 1.02
N THR A 193 -0.18 6.90 1.16
CA THR A 193 -1.63 6.95 1.01
C THR A 193 -2.38 7.12 2.33
N ALA A 194 -1.76 6.78 3.46
CA ALA A 194 -2.36 6.62 4.78
C ALA A 194 -3.57 5.67 4.76
N LEU A 195 -3.42 4.55 4.07
CA LEU A 195 -4.45 3.51 3.90
C LEU A 195 -3.79 2.14 4.05
N ASP A 196 -4.48 1.21 4.71
CA ASP A 196 -4.12 -0.22 4.71
C ASP A 196 -4.44 -0.81 3.33
N LEU A 197 -3.42 -1.37 2.67
CA LEU A 197 -3.51 -2.01 1.36
C LEU A 197 -3.39 -3.52 1.44
N THR A 198 -3.08 -4.07 2.61
CA THR A 198 -2.91 -5.50 2.84
C THR A 198 -3.81 -5.96 3.98
N PRO A 199 -5.12 -6.11 3.77
CA PRO A 199 -6.09 -6.31 4.86
C PRO A 199 -5.89 -7.60 5.69
N CYS A 200 -5.05 -8.52 5.21
CA CYS A 200 -4.71 -9.77 5.91
C CYS A 200 -3.36 -9.75 6.63
N HIS A 201 -2.52 -8.76 6.36
CA HIS A 201 -1.13 -8.73 6.80
C HIS A 201 -0.72 -7.32 7.19
N ASN A 202 0.17 -7.19 8.17
CA ASN A 202 0.88 -5.94 8.34
C ASN A 202 1.86 -5.72 7.17
N ALA A 203 2.31 -4.48 7.00
CA ALA A 203 3.30 -4.12 5.98
C ALA A 203 4.65 -4.85 6.09
N ASP A 204 4.98 -5.43 7.25
CA ASP A 204 6.16 -6.29 7.45
C ASP A 204 5.94 -7.76 7.01
N GLY A 205 4.72 -8.10 6.58
CA GLY A 205 4.33 -9.44 6.14
C GLY A 205 3.80 -10.35 7.25
N THR A 206 3.69 -9.87 8.49
CA THR A 206 3.08 -10.62 9.59
C THR A 206 1.59 -10.83 9.31
N TRP A 207 1.10 -12.07 9.45
CA TRP A 207 -0.33 -12.37 9.35
C TRP A 207 -1.08 -11.68 10.49
N ASN A 208 -1.96 -10.75 10.13
CA ASN A 208 -2.77 -9.98 11.05
C ASN A 208 -4.09 -9.60 10.36
N PRO A 209 -5.05 -10.54 10.27
CA PRO A 209 -6.23 -10.33 9.45
C PRO A 209 -7.21 -9.36 10.09
N GLY A 210 -7.48 -8.25 9.40
CA GLY A 210 -8.54 -7.28 9.75
C GLY A 210 -9.89 -7.64 9.15
N ALA A 211 -10.91 -6.79 9.36
CA ALA A 211 -12.26 -7.06 8.85
C ALA A 211 -12.34 -7.05 7.33
N GLY A 212 -11.36 -6.46 6.63
CA GLY A 212 -11.22 -6.48 5.17
C GLY A 212 -10.64 -7.78 4.60
N CYS A 213 -10.16 -8.72 5.44
CA CYS A 213 -9.50 -9.95 5.02
C CYS A 213 -10.51 -11.05 4.58
N TYR A 214 -11.42 -10.74 3.66
CA TYR A 214 -12.49 -11.65 3.21
C TYR A 214 -12.98 -11.32 1.80
N ASN A 215 -13.84 -12.17 1.26
CA ASN A 215 -14.53 -11.96 -0.02
C ASN A 215 -13.59 -11.78 -1.22
N PHE A 216 -12.49 -12.53 -1.24
CA PHE A 216 -11.53 -12.45 -2.33
C PHE A 216 -12.05 -13.10 -3.60
N GLN A 217 -11.74 -12.47 -4.74
CA GLN A 217 -12.21 -12.90 -6.05
C GLN A 217 -11.64 -14.27 -6.42
N THR A 218 -12.52 -15.18 -6.87
CA THR A 218 -12.14 -16.52 -7.34
C THR A 218 -12.09 -16.62 -8.86
N ASN A 219 -12.74 -15.69 -9.56
CA ASN A 219 -12.82 -15.65 -11.02
C ASN A 219 -12.81 -14.23 -11.64
N PRO A 220 -11.81 -13.39 -11.33
CA PRO A 220 -11.76 -12.00 -11.81
C PRO A 220 -11.64 -11.88 -13.34
N GLY A 221 -11.11 -12.89 -14.05
CA GLY A 221 -10.88 -12.83 -15.50
C GLY A 221 -12.04 -13.29 -16.39
N SER A 222 -13.09 -13.89 -15.83
CA SER A 222 -14.23 -14.41 -16.60
C SER A 222 -15.59 -13.91 -16.07
N VAL A 223 -15.58 -12.71 -15.48
CA VAL A 223 -16.80 -11.99 -15.11
C VAL A 223 -17.57 -11.64 -16.40
N ASN A 224 -18.89 -11.81 -16.39
CA ASN A 224 -19.78 -11.37 -17.46
C ASN A 224 -20.91 -10.54 -16.83
N ASP A 225 -20.53 -9.36 -16.35
CA ASP A 225 -21.42 -8.39 -15.72
C ASP A 225 -21.32 -7.05 -16.47
N THR A 226 -22.00 -6.03 -15.96
CA THR A 226 -21.96 -4.67 -16.46
C THR A 226 -21.18 -3.76 -15.51
N TRP A 227 -20.48 -2.77 -16.07
CA TRP A 227 -19.82 -1.73 -15.28
C TRP A 227 -20.80 -0.90 -14.44
N THR A 228 -22.05 -0.76 -14.90
CA THR A 228 -23.14 -0.14 -14.12
C THR A 228 -23.64 -1.03 -12.99
N GLY A 229 -23.48 -2.35 -13.10
CA GLY A 229 -23.82 -3.34 -12.07
C GLY A 229 -22.70 -3.58 -11.04
N GLY A 230 -21.59 -2.83 -11.17
CA GLY A 230 -20.47 -2.91 -10.25
C GLY A 230 -19.54 -4.11 -10.46
N CYS A 231 -19.62 -4.77 -11.63
CA CYS A 231 -18.74 -5.89 -11.98
C CYS A 231 -18.72 -7.06 -10.97
N ASN A 232 -19.84 -7.34 -10.30
CA ASN A 232 -19.95 -8.23 -9.16
C ASN A 232 -20.29 -9.70 -9.52
N ALA A 233 -20.39 -10.06 -10.81
CA ALA A 233 -20.74 -11.44 -11.20
C ALA A 233 -19.65 -12.52 -10.93
N GLY A 234 -18.49 -12.14 -10.37
CA GLY A 234 -17.49 -13.08 -9.87
C GLY A 234 -17.80 -13.46 -8.43
N ALA A 235 -18.08 -14.74 -8.15
CA ALA A 235 -18.37 -15.19 -6.79
C ALA A 235 -17.14 -14.96 -5.87
N PRO A 236 -17.19 -14.01 -4.92
CA PRO A 236 -16.15 -13.92 -3.92
C PRO A 236 -16.15 -15.21 -3.08
N SER A 237 -15.04 -15.52 -2.41
CA SER A 237 -14.94 -16.70 -1.53
C SER A 237 -16.04 -16.77 -0.47
N GLY A 238 -16.67 -15.65 -0.10
CA GLY A 238 -17.72 -15.56 0.92
C GLY A 238 -17.21 -15.66 2.36
N ALA A 239 -15.96 -16.12 2.55
CA ALA A 239 -15.34 -16.39 3.83
C ALA A 239 -14.12 -15.49 4.08
N TYR A 240 -13.80 -15.27 5.36
CA TYR A 240 -12.53 -14.72 5.80
C TYR A 240 -11.37 -15.61 5.36
N SER A 241 -10.28 -14.97 4.93
CA SER A 241 -9.09 -15.68 4.49
C SER A 241 -8.45 -16.43 5.65
N GLN A 242 -7.96 -17.64 5.35
CA GLN A 242 -7.22 -18.51 6.27
C GLN A 242 -5.89 -18.95 5.66
N THR A 243 -5.41 -18.21 4.65
CA THR A 243 -4.26 -18.60 3.83
C THR A 243 -2.96 -18.73 4.63
N CYS A 244 -2.78 -17.93 5.68
CA CYS A 244 -1.57 -17.93 6.51
C CYS A 244 -1.80 -18.24 7.99
N GLY A 245 -3.04 -18.54 8.40
CA GLY A 245 -3.34 -18.77 9.81
C GLY A 245 -4.83 -18.66 10.13
N ALA A 246 -5.12 -18.45 11.41
CA ALA A 246 -6.48 -18.27 11.88
C ALA A 246 -7.13 -17.06 11.18
N PRO A 247 -8.41 -17.17 10.73
CA PRO A 247 -9.10 -16.04 10.13
C PRO A 247 -9.42 -15.00 11.19
N TYR A 248 -9.76 -13.79 10.74
CA TYR A 248 -10.37 -12.77 11.58
C TYR A 248 -11.61 -13.34 12.29
N GLN A 249 -11.67 -13.18 13.61
CA GLN A 249 -12.69 -13.79 14.48
C GLN A 249 -13.82 -12.83 14.89
N GLY A 250 -13.83 -11.60 14.36
CA GLY A 250 -14.81 -10.57 14.74
C GLY A 250 -14.42 -9.79 15.99
N GLY A 251 -14.37 -8.47 15.84
CA GLY A 251 -14.03 -7.46 16.84
C GLY A 251 -13.57 -6.23 16.06
N GLY A 252 -14.27 -5.10 16.15
CA GLY A 252 -14.12 -3.94 15.24
C GLY A 252 -12.66 -3.66 14.87
N ASP A 253 -12.42 -3.32 13.59
CA ASP A 253 -11.09 -3.20 13.00
C ASP A 253 -10.07 -2.64 14.00
N PRO A 254 -9.00 -3.38 14.35
CA PRO A 254 -7.83 -2.70 14.86
C PRO A 254 -7.42 -1.67 13.80
N PRO A 255 -7.18 -0.39 14.17
CA PRO A 255 -6.76 0.61 13.21
C PRO A 255 -5.48 0.15 12.48
N PRO A 256 -5.22 0.66 11.26
CA PRO A 256 -4.07 0.27 10.45
C PRO A 256 -2.80 0.22 11.29
N VAL A 257 -2.16 -0.95 11.34
CA VAL A 257 -0.86 -1.09 11.98
C VAL A 257 0.15 -0.49 11.01
N ASP A 258 0.50 0.78 11.18
CA ASP A 258 1.59 1.39 10.43
C ASP A 258 2.84 0.48 10.54
N PRO A 259 3.58 0.23 9.45
CA PRO A 259 4.83 -0.55 9.51
C PRO A 259 5.75 0.01 10.58
N PRO A 260 6.47 -0.84 11.35
CA PRO A 260 7.59 -0.35 12.12
C PRO A 260 8.64 0.19 11.13
N PRO A 261 9.04 1.47 11.21
CA PRO A 261 10.13 1.97 10.41
C PRO A 261 11.44 1.36 10.95
N SER A 262 12.18 0.65 10.11
CA SER A 262 13.61 0.40 10.37
C SER A 262 14.49 1.64 10.10
N ASP A 263 13.90 2.73 9.60
CA ASP A 263 14.53 4.04 9.40
C ASP A 263 13.73 5.13 10.10
N ALA A 264 14.38 6.15 10.67
CA ALA A 264 13.69 7.25 11.34
C ALA A 264 12.56 7.82 10.45
N PRO A 265 11.32 7.99 10.97
CA PRO A 265 10.13 8.36 10.18
C PRO A 265 10.18 9.78 9.59
N CYS A 266 11.28 10.50 9.83
CA CYS A 266 11.47 11.87 9.43
C CYS A 266 12.96 12.25 9.33
N THR A 267 13.29 13.10 8.36
CA THR A 267 14.64 13.64 8.17
C THR A 267 14.94 14.75 9.20
N GLY A 268 16.06 14.61 9.92
CA GLY A 268 16.55 15.59 10.90
C GLY A 268 15.90 15.47 12.29
N CYS A 269 15.26 14.34 12.58
CA CYS A 269 14.68 14.07 13.89
C CYS A 269 15.70 13.50 14.87
N THR A 270 15.50 13.78 16.15
CA THR A 270 16.24 13.15 17.25
C THR A 270 15.43 11.97 17.77
N GLU A 271 16.05 10.79 17.81
CA GLU A 271 15.47 9.56 18.36
C GLU A 271 15.66 9.50 19.89
N TYR A 272 14.63 9.05 20.57
CA TYR A 272 14.57 8.71 21.98
C TYR A 272 13.95 7.32 22.11
N GLY A 273 14.25 6.62 23.20
CA GLY A 273 13.65 5.32 23.51
C GLY A 273 13.11 5.30 24.93
N GLY A 274 12.08 4.50 25.17
CA GLY A 274 11.47 4.32 26.48
C GLY A 274 10.84 2.93 26.61
N THR A 275 10.31 2.62 27.79
CA THR A 275 9.57 1.38 28.05
C THR A 275 8.42 1.68 29.01
N LEU A 276 7.21 1.26 28.64
CA LEU A 276 6.02 1.39 29.48
C LEU A 276 5.63 0.02 30.04
N SER A 277 5.35 -0.02 31.33
CA SER A 277 5.09 -1.24 32.10
C SER A 277 3.64 -1.73 32.05
N GLY A 278 2.71 -0.89 31.60
CA GLY A 278 1.29 -1.23 31.49
C GLY A 278 0.39 0.00 31.32
N ALA A 279 -0.92 -0.25 31.22
CA ALA A 279 -1.94 0.80 31.12
C ALA A 279 -1.81 1.82 32.26
N GLY A 280 -1.81 3.11 31.90
CA GLY A 280 -1.64 4.23 32.82
C GLY A 280 -0.19 4.63 33.07
N ASP A 281 0.78 3.86 32.61
CA ASP A 281 2.20 4.24 32.68
C ASP A 281 2.53 5.31 31.63
N SER A 282 3.48 6.19 31.93
CA SER A 282 3.86 7.28 31.03
C SER A 282 5.33 7.66 31.16
N ASP A 283 5.92 8.15 30.08
CA ASP A 283 7.28 8.63 30.02
C ASP A 283 7.37 9.96 29.25
N GLN A 284 8.20 10.88 29.74
CA GLN A 284 8.29 12.26 29.26
C GLN A 284 9.54 12.45 28.39
N HIS A 285 9.42 13.20 27.30
CA HIS A 285 10.50 13.43 26.35
C HIS A 285 10.75 14.91 26.02
N PRO A 286 12.01 15.31 25.82
CA PRO A 286 13.22 14.45 25.75
C PRO A 286 13.79 14.06 27.13
N ASN A 287 14.18 12.79 27.30
CA ASN A 287 14.93 12.27 28.46
C ASN A 287 14.32 12.63 29.84
N GLY A 288 13.01 12.43 30.02
CA GLY A 288 12.29 12.77 31.26
C GLY A 288 12.10 14.27 31.50
N SER A 289 12.31 15.11 30.47
CA SER A 289 12.36 16.57 30.60
C SER A 289 11.65 17.27 29.42
N TYR A 290 11.94 18.55 29.24
CA TYR A 290 11.39 19.41 28.20
C TYR A 290 12.52 20.02 27.35
N TYR A 291 12.15 20.61 26.21
CA TYR A 291 13.06 21.36 25.35
C TYR A 291 12.58 22.80 25.14
N GLN A 292 13.51 23.67 24.74
CA GLN A 292 13.20 25.04 24.33
C GLN A 292 13.21 25.15 22.81
N SER A 293 12.18 25.79 22.26
CA SER A 293 12.16 26.30 20.88
C SER A 293 12.41 27.80 20.89
N THR A 294 13.44 28.26 20.19
CA THR A 294 13.80 29.69 20.07
C THR A 294 13.07 30.38 18.91
N THR A 295 12.50 29.61 17.99
CA THR A 295 11.74 30.08 16.83
C THR A 295 10.32 29.52 16.86
N SER A 296 9.40 30.20 16.19
CA SER A 296 8.06 29.68 15.89
C SER A 296 8.15 28.75 14.67
N GLY A 297 7.41 27.64 14.68
CA GLY A 297 7.43 26.70 13.55
C GLY A 297 6.80 25.35 13.90
N ALA A 298 7.05 24.37 13.04
CA ALA A 298 6.52 23.03 13.19
C ALA A 298 7.28 22.22 14.26
N HIS A 299 6.54 21.70 15.23
CA HIS A 299 6.94 20.65 16.14
C HIS A 299 6.37 19.34 15.62
N GLU A 300 7.23 18.36 15.39
CA GLU A 300 6.83 17.04 14.88
C GLU A 300 7.25 15.96 15.88
N GLY A 301 6.33 15.07 16.20
CA GLY A 301 6.53 13.92 17.08
C GLY A 301 6.02 12.67 16.41
N TYR A 302 6.83 11.60 16.44
CA TYR A 302 6.51 10.30 15.86
C TYR A 302 6.79 9.23 16.89
N LEU A 303 5.76 8.57 17.38
CA LEU A 303 5.85 7.46 18.31
C LEU A 303 5.74 6.16 17.52
N VAL A 304 6.59 5.19 17.86
CA VAL A 304 6.56 3.83 17.34
C VAL A 304 6.72 2.88 18.51
N GLY A 305 5.77 1.98 18.74
CA GLY A 305 5.89 1.02 19.83
C GLY A 305 5.50 -0.41 19.41
N PRO A 306 5.32 -1.32 20.39
CA PRO A 306 5.08 -2.73 20.12
C PRO A 306 3.71 -2.96 19.49
N ALA A 307 3.62 -3.91 18.54
CA ALA A 307 2.33 -4.30 17.97
C ALA A 307 1.36 -4.78 19.06
N GLY A 308 0.08 -4.41 18.94
CA GLY A 308 -0.97 -4.80 19.89
C GLY A 308 -0.99 -3.98 21.19
N THR A 309 -0.25 -2.87 21.27
CA THR A 309 -0.38 -1.87 22.34
C THR A 309 -1.08 -0.62 21.83
N ASP A 310 -1.60 0.17 22.77
CA ASP A 310 -2.26 1.45 22.52
C ASP A 310 -1.51 2.51 23.32
N PHE A 311 -0.58 3.21 22.66
CA PHE A 311 0.28 4.20 23.28
C PHE A 311 -0.03 5.57 22.69
N ASP A 312 -0.50 6.48 23.54
CA ASP A 312 -0.87 7.84 23.17
C ASP A 312 0.34 8.78 23.19
N LEU A 313 0.30 9.81 22.33
CA LEU A 313 1.30 10.87 22.29
C LEU A 313 0.65 12.23 22.58
N TYR A 314 1.29 13.00 23.47
CA TYR A 314 0.85 14.35 23.84
C TYR A 314 1.99 15.35 23.71
N LEU A 315 1.66 16.56 23.27
CA LEU A 315 2.55 17.71 23.27
C LEU A 315 2.02 18.76 24.26
N TYR A 316 2.88 19.16 25.18
CA TYR A 316 2.62 20.24 26.13
C TYR A 316 3.49 21.45 25.83
N LYS A 317 2.97 22.64 26.10
CA LYS A 317 3.67 23.91 26.07
C LYS A 317 3.57 24.59 27.43
N HIS A 318 4.69 25.12 27.92
CA HIS A 318 4.70 25.91 29.16
C HIS A 318 4.18 27.33 28.88
N ASN A 319 3.19 27.78 29.65
CA ASN A 319 2.60 29.12 29.51
C ASN A 319 3.18 30.16 30.51
N GLY A 320 4.11 29.74 31.37
CA GLY A 320 4.71 30.58 32.43
C GLY A 320 4.34 30.13 33.85
N THR A 321 3.21 29.46 34.02
CA THR A 321 2.74 28.94 35.32
C THR A 321 2.44 27.44 35.30
N SER A 322 2.04 26.90 34.15
CA SER A 322 1.73 25.48 34.00
C SER A 322 2.07 24.96 32.60
N TRP A 323 2.16 23.63 32.51
CA TRP A 323 2.18 22.90 31.25
C TRP A 323 0.75 22.74 30.73
N VAL A 324 0.51 23.21 29.51
CA VAL A 324 -0.79 23.11 28.84
C VAL A 324 -0.65 22.19 27.63
N MET A 325 -1.53 21.21 27.50
CA MET A 325 -1.57 20.35 26.32
C MET A 325 -1.97 21.16 25.10
N VAL A 326 -1.14 21.15 24.06
CA VAL A 326 -1.35 21.93 22.83
C VAL A 326 -1.59 21.05 21.60
N ALA A 327 -1.24 19.76 21.68
CA ALA A 327 -1.62 18.76 20.69
C ALA A 327 -1.65 17.36 21.33
N LYS A 328 -2.40 16.45 20.73
CA LYS A 328 -2.49 15.05 21.13
C LYS A 328 -2.79 14.16 19.93
N ALA A 329 -2.39 12.91 20.01
CA ALA A 329 -2.72 11.85 19.08
C ALA A 329 -2.99 10.59 19.92
N GLU A 330 -4.22 10.08 19.81
CA GLU A 330 -4.82 9.06 20.68
C GLU A 330 -5.57 8.05 19.81
N THR A 331 -4.93 7.58 18.74
CA THR A 331 -5.51 6.49 17.95
C THR A 331 -5.36 5.20 18.74
N ALA A 332 -6.17 4.18 18.48
CA ALA A 332 -6.07 2.90 19.19
C ALA A 332 -4.87 2.04 18.73
N SER A 333 -3.73 2.68 18.48
CA SER A 333 -2.50 2.14 17.92
C SER A 333 -1.33 2.55 18.80
N THR A 334 -0.23 1.81 18.71
CA THR A 334 1.02 2.20 19.34
C THR A 334 1.79 3.27 18.56
N ASN A 335 1.41 3.52 17.31
CA ASN A 335 2.09 4.42 16.40
C ASN A 335 1.32 5.72 16.33
N GLU A 336 1.95 6.82 16.76
CA GLU A 336 1.29 8.12 16.83
C GLU A 336 2.11 9.19 16.11
N THR A 337 1.42 10.12 15.45
CA THR A 337 2.07 11.25 14.77
C THR A 337 1.40 12.56 15.13
N ILE A 338 2.19 13.52 15.61
CA ILE A 338 1.76 14.90 15.82
C ILE A 338 2.59 15.83 14.95
N LYS A 339 1.91 16.74 14.25
CA LYS A 339 2.51 17.92 13.60
C LYS A 339 1.79 19.17 14.08
N TYR A 340 2.49 20.00 14.85
CA TYR A 340 1.90 21.17 15.50
C TYR A 340 2.72 22.43 15.22
N ASN A 341 2.09 23.48 14.68
CA ASN A 341 2.75 24.78 14.53
C ASN A 341 2.66 25.57 15.84
N GLY A 342 3.80 25.72 16.51
CA GLY A 342 3.95 26.41 17.79
C GLY A 342 4.71 27.72 17.68
N THR A 343 4.65 28.54 18.74
CA THR A 343 5.52 29.72 18.88
C THR A 343 6.79 29.36 19.65
N ALA A 344 7.80 30.24 19.65
CA ALA A 344 8.92 30.11 20.58
C ALA A 344 8.43 29.93 22.04
N GLY A 345 9.12 29.09 22.81
CA GLY A 345 8.74 28.70 24.16
C GLY A 345 9.30 27.33 24.59
N TYR A 346 8.82 26.82 25.72
CA TYR A 346 9.21 25.50 26.25
C TYR A 346 8.13 24.46 25.97
N TYR A 347 8.57 23.26 25.56
CA TYR A 347 7.72 22.18 25.11
C TYR A 347 8.15 20.84 25.70
N ALA A 348 7.19 19.98 26.04
CA ALA A 348 7.44 18.63 26.53
C ALA A 348 6.54 17.64 25.78
N TRP A 349 7.07 16.47 25.44
CA TRP A 349 6.29 15.36 24.92
C TRP A 349 5.98 14.39 26.05
N LEU A 350 4.81 13.78 26.02
CA LEU A 350 4.44 12.69 26.92
C LEU A 350 3.98 11.52 26.08
N VAL A 351 4.57 10.36 26.31
CA VAL A 351 4.11 9.07 25.78
C VAL A 351 3.39 8.36 26.91
N GLN A 352 2.17 7.89 26.69
CA GLN A 352 1.38 7.22 27.71
C GLN A 352 0.84 5.90 27.17
N SER A 353 0.81 4.86 28.00
CA SER A 353 0.12 3.63 27.65
C SER A 353 -1.35 3.76 28.02
N TYR A 354 -2.22 3.80 27.01
CA TYR A 354 -3.64 3.56 27.21
C TYR A 354 -3.88 2.07 27.50
N SER A 355 -3.27 1.20 26.72
CA SER A 355 -3.25 -0.25 26.96
C SER A 355 -1.97 -0.93 26.45
N GLY A 356 -1.65 -2.10 26.99
CA GLY A 356 -0.43 -2.85 26.64
C GLY A 356 0.83 -2.40 27.39
N SER A 357 1.97 -2.99 27.05
CA SER A 357 3.26 -2.71 27.68
C SER A 357 4.40 -3.02 26.70
N GLY A 358 5.53 -2.33 26.82
CA GLY A 358 6.74 -2.68 26.09
C GLY A 358 7.59 -1.46 25.71
N ALA A 359 8.67 -1.75 24.98
CA ALA A 359 9.63 -0.75 24.54
C ALA A 359 9.13 0.00 23.31
N TYR A 360 9.37 1.31 23.26
CA TYR A 360 9.00 2.16 22.14
C TYR A 360 10.18 3.04 21.71
N LYS A 361 10.07 3.58 20.50
CA LYS A 361 10.91 4.64 19.93
C LYS A 361 10.08 5.90 19.73
N PHE A 362 10.65 7.04 20.08
CA PHE A 362 10.03 8.34 19.89
C PHE A 362 10.98 9.26 19.13
N TYR A 363 10.51 9.87 18.04
CA TYR A 363 11.29 10.77 17.21
C TYR A 363 10.72 12.18 17.31
N ASN A 364 11.57 13.14 17.65
CA ASN A 364 11.20 14.56 17.77
C ASN A 364 11.95 15.40 16.73
N LYS A 365 11.21 16.28 16.06
CA LYS A 365 11.75 17.42 15.33
C LYS A 365 11.18 18.71 15.90
N LYS A 366 12.07 19.57 16.40
CA LYS A 366 11.71 20.92 16.86
C LYS A 366 11.95 21.94 15.73
N PRO A 367 11.30 23.12 15.81
CA PRO A 367 11.67 24.25 14.96
C PRO A 367 13.16 24.58 15.12
N ASN A 368 13.80 24.88 13.99
CA ASN A 368 15.18 25.39 13.95
C ASN A 368 15.20 26.90 13.90
#